data_AF-A0A7W7H240-F1
#
_entry.id   AF-A0A7W7H240-F1
#
_cell.length_a   1.000
_cell.length_b   1.000
_cell.length_c   1.000
_cell.angle_alpha   90.00
_cell.angle_beta   90.00
_cell.angle_gamma   90.00
#
_symmetry.space_group_name_H-M   'P 1'
#
loop_
_entity.id
_entity.type
_entity.pdbx_description
1 polymer ?
#
loop_
_entity_poly.entity_id
_entity_poly.type
_entity_poly.pdbx_seq_one_letter_code
_entity_poly.pdbx_strand_id
1 'polypeptide(L)'
;MFVEEAVVPYCCGTARVADYVQGGRLCWSVRHDCAGGSREVACGYERLPDDWRQAVLEQCGTFRLRFPDDLGAGRVAVLRVLRRHGFAMGELRAVLDSGVSGTRAELTLLADRCGAAVWIGRE
;
A
#
# COMPACT_ATOMS: atom_id res chain seq x y z
N MET A 1 11.65 -1.47 -9.49
CA MET A 1 10.71 -1.04 -8.45
C MET A 1 9.76 -0.05 -9.10
N PHE A 2 8.47 -0.38 -9.20
CA PHE A 2 7.47 0.54 -9.73
C PHE A 2 7.02 1.42 -8.56
N VAL A 3 7.16 2.73 -8.73
CA VAL A 3 6.72 3.72 -7.74
C VAL A 3 5.57 4.45 -8.40
N GLU A 4 4.38 4.28 -7.85
CA GLU A 4 3.19 4.99 -8.30
C GLU A 4 3.21 6.39 -7.66
N GLU A 5 3.00 7.43 -8.46
CA GLU A 5 2.98 8.82 -7.97
C GLU A 5 1.58 9.42 -8.20
N ALA A 6 1.05 10.09 -7.18
CA ALA A 6 -0.14 10.93 -7.27
C ALA A 6 0.21 12.41 -7.10
N VAL A 7 -0.55 13.28 -7.76
CA VAL A 7 -0.41 14.73 -7.67
C VAL A 7 -1.45 15.27 -6.70
N VAL A 8 -1.01 15.95 -5.64
CA VAL A 8 -1.87 16.54 -4.61
C VAL A 8 -1.69 18.06 -4.53
N PRO A 9 -2.71 18.83 -4.09
CA PRO A 9 -2.53 20.23 -3.74
C PRO A 9 -1.47 20.40 -2.63
N TYR A 10 -0.65 21.44 -2.74
CA TYR A 10 0.39 21.77 -1.76
C TYR A 10 0.55 23.30 -1.63
N CYS A 11 1.20 23.77 -0.57
CA CYS A 11 1.22 25.22 -0.24
C CYS A 11 1.78 26.13 -1.35
N CYS A 12 2.68 25.63 -2.21
CA CYS A 12 3.26 26.39 -3.33
C CYS A 12 2.84 25.89 -4.72
N GLY A 13 1.75 25.11 -4.82
CA GLY A 13 1.24 24.56 -6.08
C GLY A 13 0.77 23.11 -5.92
N THR A 14 1.53 22.18 -6.50
CA THR A 14 1.26 20.75 -6.37
C THR A 14 2.48 19.99 -5.87
N ALA A 15 2.23 18.86 -5.23
CA ALA A 15 3.25 17.91 -4.84
C ALA A 15 2.97 16.54 -5.46
N ARG A 16 4.05 15.80 -5.76
CA ARG A 16 4.02 14.39 -6.13
C ARG A 16 4.21 13.57 -4.86
N VAL A 17 3.22 12.76 -4.51
CA VAL A 17 3.29 11.83 -3.39
C VAL A 17 3.40 10.42 -3.93
N ALA A 18 4.24 9.61 -3.31
CA ALA A 18 4.42 8.22 -3.65
C ALA A 18 4.58 7.37 -2.41
N ASP A 19 4.14 6.11 -2.51
CA ASP A 19 4.39 5.07 -1.54
C ASP A 19 5.23 3.94 -2.15
N TYR A 20 6.05 3.31 -1.32
CA TYR A 20 6.96 2.26 -1.78
C TYR A 20 7.38 1.35 -0.62
N VAL A 21 7.87 0.16 -0.96
CA VAL A 21 8.41 -0.78 0.03
C VAL A 21 9.93 -0.69 0.01
N GLN A 22 10.52 -0.40 1.17
CA GLN A 22 11.97 -0.39 1.35
C GLN A 22 12.34 -1.13 2.64
N GLY A 23 13.21 -2.14 2.55
CA GLY A 23 13.66 -2.91 3.71
C GLY A 23 12.53 -3.57 4.50
N GLY A 24 11.47 -4.04 3.84
CA GLY A 24 10.32 -4.67 4.51
C GLY A 24 9.43 -3.69 5.28
N ARG A 25 9.52 -2.39 4.97
CA ARG A 25 8.70 -1.33 5.55
C ARG A 25 8.00 -0.56 4.44
N LEU A 26 6.79 -0.10 4.74
CA LEU A 26 6.10 0.88 3.91
C LEU A 26 6.79 2.22 4.16
N CYS A 27 7.15 2.91 3.09
CA CYS A 27 7.76 4.21 3.10
C CYS A 27 6.97 5.11 2.18
N TRP A 28 7.10 6.41 2.39
CA TRP A 28 6.50 7.39 1.51
C TRP A 28 7.40 8.58 1.31
N SER A 29 7.20 9.25 0.19
CA SER A 29 7.88 10.49 -0.14
C SER A 29 6.90 11.47 -0.76
N VAL A 30 7.02 12.74 -0.41
CA VAL A 30 6.37 13.85 -1.08
C VAL A 30 7.43 14.75 -1.66
N ARG A 31 7.21 15.22 -2.88
CA ARG A 31 8.11 16.10 -3.60
C ARG A 31 7.33 17.23 -4.24
N HIS A 32 7.75 18.46 -4.01
CA HIS A 32 7.15 19.63 -4.65
C HIS A 32 8.23 20.53 -5.22
N ASP A 33 7.86 21.27 -6.26
CA ASP A 33 8.72 22.27 -6.90
C ASP A 33 8.08 23.64 -6.67
N CYS A 34 8.65 24.45 -5.78
CA CYS A 34 8.19 25.82 -5.57
C CYS A 34 8.76 26.77 -6.62
N ALA A 35 8.07 27.89 -6.87
CA ALA A 35 8.45 28.91 -7.87
C ALA A 35 9.87 29.50 -7.69
N GLY A 36 10.51 29.31 -6.53
CA GLY A 36 11.91 29.67 -6.27
C GLY A 36 12.95 28.62 -6.69
N GLY A 37 12.55 27.51 -7.30
CA GLY A 37 13.45 26.43 -7.74
C GLY A 37 13.89 25.47 -6.62
N SER A 38 13.36 25.61 -5.41
CA SER A 38 13.61 24.67 -4.31
C SER A 38 12.75 23.42 -4.46
N ARG A 39 13.40 22.28 -4.60
CA ARG A 39 12.78 20.95 -4.52
C ARG A 39 12.84 20.48 -3.08
N GLU A 40 11.71 20.44 -2.40
CA GLU A 40 11.63 19.85 -1.06
C GLU A 40 11.22 18.39 -1.18
N VAL A 41 11.82 17.55 -0.35
CA VAL A 41 11.45 16.15 -0.21
C VAL A 41 11.21 15.88 1.27
N ALA A 42 9.97 15.61 1.64
CA ALA A 42 9.69 15.00 2.93
C ALA A 42 9.45 13.51 2.74
N CYS A 43 9.93 12.71 3.68
CA CYS A 43 9.75 11.28 3.68
C CYS A 43 9.36 10.77 5.06
N GLY A 44 8.68 9.64 5.08
CA GLY A 44 8.29 8.98 6.32
C GLY A 44 8.13 7.49 6.12
N TYR A 45 7.82 6.84 7.24
CA TYR A 45 7.62 5.41 7.32
C TYR A 45 6.17 5.11 7.67
N GLU A 46 5.78 3.87 7.43
CA GLU A 46 4.48 3.30 7.77
C GLU A 46 3.35 3.88 6.91
N ARG A 47 2.28 4.37 7.54
CA ARG A 47 1.05 4.77 6.84
C ARG A 47 1.26 6.14 6.19
N LEU A 48 0.85 6.28 4.94
CA LEU A 48 0.68 7.59 4.32
C LEU A 48 -0.40 8.36 5.09
N PRO A 49 -0.28 9.69 5.20
CA PRO A 49 -1.41 10.54 5.54
C PRO A 49 -2.64 10.20 4.67
N ASP A 50 -3.82 10.14 5.28
CA ASP A 50 -5.02 9.57 4.65
C ASP A 50 -5.42 10.30 3.36
N ASP A 51 -5.30 11.62 3.32
CA ASP A 51 -5.59 12.43 2.12
C ASP A 51 -4.67 12.06 0.95
N TRP A 52 -3.40 11.79 1.24
CA TRP A 52 -2.42 11.41 0.22
C TRP A 52 -2.60 9.97 -0.23
N ARG A 53 -2.92 9.07 0.71
CA ARG A 53 -3.28 7.69 0.39
C ARG A 53 -4.50 7.67 -0.54
N GLN A 54 -5.51 8.47 -0.24
CA GLN A 54 -6.71 8.59 -1.08
C GLN A 54 -6.36 9.08 -2.49
N ALA A 55 -5.51 10.10 -2.61
CA ALA A 55 -5.05 10.57 -3.92
C ALA A 55 -4.29 9.50 -4.72
N VAL A 56 -3.45 8.69 -4.05
CA VAL A 56 -2.77 7.54 -4.69
C VAL A 56 -3.78 6.52 -5.20
N LEU A 57 -4.81 6.17 -4.41
CA LEU A 57 -5.85 5.25 -4.85
C LEU A 57 -6.66 5.79 -6.04
N GLU A 58 -7.03 7.07 -6.00
CA GLU A 58 -7.83 7.71 -7.06
C GLU A 58 -7.06 7.83 -8.38
N GLN A 59 -5.78 8.18 -8.33
CA GLN A 59 -4.98 8.47 -9.53
C GLN A 59 -4.22 7.26 -10.06
N CYS A 60 -3.67 6.44 -9.17
CA CYS A 60 -2.90 5.25 -9.53
C CYS A 60 -3.76 3.98 -9.58
N GLY A 61 -4.97 4.06 -9.05
CA GLY A 61 -5.94 2.97 -8.99
C GLY A 61 -5.89 2.18 -7.68
N THR A 62 -7.00 1.52 -7.40
CA THR A 62 -7.09 0.53 -6.32
C THR A 62 -6.53 -0.80 -6.81
N PHE A 63 -5.72 -1.43 -5.97
CA PHE A 63 -5.23 -2.78 -6.20
C PHE A 63 -5.91 -3.75 -5.25
N ARG A 64 -5.92 -5.03 -5.61
CA ARG A 64 -6.44 -6.12 -4.79
C ARG A 64 -5.45 -7.25 -4.69
N LEU A 65 -5.15 -7.67 -3.46
CA LEU A 65 -4.38 -8.85 -3.10
C LEU A 65 -5.33 -10.03 -2.96
N ARG A 66 -5.14 -11.06 -3.78
CA ARG A 66 -5.89 -12.31 -3.72
C ARG A 66 -5.04 -13.42 -3.12
N PHE A 67 -5.69 -14.28 -2.36
CA PHE A 67 -5.13 -15.48 -1.77
C PHE A 67 -5.52 -16.68 -2.64
N PRO A 68 -4.67 -17.71 -2.75
CA PRO A 68 -5.04 -18.94 -3.41
C PRO A 68 -6.12 -19.68 -2.61
N ASP A 69 -6.95 -20.45 -3.32
CA ASP A 69 -8.07 -21.20 -2.73
C ASP A 69 -7.61 -22.18 -1.64
N ASP A 70 -6.41 -22.75 -1.81
CA ASP A 70 -5.72 -23.56 -0.81
C ASP A 70 -4.39 -22.93 -0.39
N LEU A 71 -4.33 -22.51 0.87
CA LEU A 71 -3.12 -21.97 1.51
C LEU A 71 -2.24 -23.06 2.14
N GLY A 72 -2.72 -24.31 2.22
CA GLY A 72 -2.01 -25.45 2.79
C GLY A 72 -1.36 -25.14 4.15
N ALA A 73 -0.09 -25.52 4.30
CA ALA A 73 0.70 -25.27 5.50
C ALA A 73 0.91 -23.77 5.81
N GLY A 74 0.75 -22.87 4.83
CA GLY A 74 0.91 -21.43 4.99
C GLY A 74 -0.29 -20.73 5.62
N ARG A 75 -1.44 -21.41 5.77
CA ARG A 75 -2.70 -20.80 6.23
C ARG A 75 -2.57 -20.07 7.56
N VAL A 76 -1.93 -20.67 8.56
CA VAL A 76 -1.78 -20.07 9.89
C VAL A 76 -0.91 -18.80 9.84
N ALA A 77 0.15 -18.81 9.01
CA ALA A 77 1.01 -17.65 8.83
C ALA A 77 0.24 -16.47 8.21
N VAL A 78 -0.51 -16.74 7.13
CA VAL A 78 -1.36 -15.73 6.47
C VAL A 78 -2.39 -15.14 7.44
N LEU A 79 -3.11 -15.98 8.19
CA LEU A 79 -4.10 -15.50 9.16
C LEU A 79 -3.47 -14.64 10.25
N ARG A 80 -2.26 -14.98 10.73
CA ARG A 80 -1.51 -14.16 11.71
C ARG A 80 -1.13 -12.80 11.13
N VAL A 81 -0.69 -12.76 9.88
CA VAL A 81 -0.35 -11.51 9.17
C VAL A 81 -1.59 -10.63 9.02
N LEU A 82 -2.72 -11.19 8.58
CA LEU A 82 -3.98 -10.46 8.46
C LEU A 82 -4.48 -9.92 9.81
N ARG A 83 -4.37 -10.72 10.88
CA ARG A 83 -4.69 -10.27 12.25
C ARG A 83 -3.82 -9.10 12.69
N ARG A 84 -2.50 -9.16 12.42
CA ARG A 84 -1.58 -8.05 12.73
C ARG A 84 -1.82 -6.82 11.85
N HIS A 85 -2.37 -7.02 10.66
CA HIS A 85 -2.77 -5.93 9.76
C HIS A 85 -4.05 -5.20 10.22
N GLY A 86 -4.83 -5.82 11.11
CA GLY A 86 -5.99 -5.16 11.76
C GLY A 86 -7.32 -5.87 11.56
N PHE A 87 -7.39 -6.93 10.74
CA PHE A 87 -8.64 -7.64 10.50
C PHE A 87 -9.12 -8.40 11.74
N ALA A 88 -10.43 -8.36 12.01
CA ALA A 88 -11.04 -9.14 13.07
C ALA A 88 -11.05 -10.63 12.72
N MET A 89 -11.02 -11.51 13.73
CA MET A 89 -11.02 -12.96 13.50
C MET A 89 -12.24 -13.43 12.69
N GLY A 90 -13.42 -12.83 12.94
CA GLY A 90 -14.65 -13.12 12.21
C GLY A 90 -14.64 -12.67 10.74
N GLU A 91 -13.75 -11.76 10.36
CA GLU A 91 -13.64 -11.21 9.01
C GLU A 91 -12.64 -11.97 8.15
N LEU A 92 -11.71 -12.71 8.77
CA LEU A 92 -10.60 -13.34 8.06
C LEU A 92 -11.05 -14.27 6.94
N ARG A 93 -12.16 -14.99 7.11
CA ARG A 93 -12.68 -15.85 6.06
C ARG A 93 -13.13 -15.03 4.84
N ALA A 94 -13.91 -13.98 5.07
CA ALA A 94 -14.36 -13.08 4.01
C ALA A 94 -13.17 -12.38 3.32
N VAL A 95 -12.12 -12.03 4.06
CA VAL A 95 -10.89 -11.44 3.51
C VAL A 95 -10.14 -12.43 2.63
N LEU A 96 -10.04 -13.70 3.05
CA LEU A 96 -9.41 -14.73 2.22
C LEU A 96 -10.19 -14.96 0.91
N ASP A 97 -11.52 -14.92 0.98
CA ASP A 97 -12.39 -15.16 -0.18
C ASP A 97 -12.48 -13.94 -1.12
N SER A 98 -12.51 -12.72 -0.58
CA SER A 98 -12.71 -11.49 -1.38
C SER A 98 -11.42 -10.74 -1.73
N GLY A 99 -10.33 -10.99 -0.99
CA GLY A 99 -9.06 -10.31 -1.09
C GLY A 99 -8.97 -9.06 -0.20
N VAL A 100 -7.79 -8.43 -0.20
CA VAL A 100 -7.52 -7.15 0.49
C VAL A 100 -7.29 -6.08 -0.56
N SER A 101 -7.99 -4.95 -0.46
CA SER A 101 -7.79 -3.80 -1.35
C SER A 101 -6.89 -2.74 -0.71
N GLY A 102 -6.11 -2.04 -1.52
CA GLY A 102 -5.20 -1.00 -1.06
C GLY A 102 -4.34 -0.43 -2.18
N THR A 103 -3.34 0.35 -1.81
CA THR A 103 -2.32 0.80 -2.77
C THR A 103 -1.42 -0.38 -3.16
N ARG A 104 -0.70 -0.25 -4.27
CA ARG A 104 0.22 -1.30 -4.71
C ARG A 104 1.31 -1.57 -3.66
N ALA A 105 1.87 -0.55 -3.02
CA ALA A 105 2.93 -0.73 -2.04
C ALA A 105 2.42 -1.38 -0.74
N GLU A 106 1.22 -0.99 -0.26
CA GLU A 106 0.55 -1.64 0.88
C GLU A 106 0.41 -3.15 0.66
N LEU A 107 -0.12 -3.52 -0.50
CA LEU A 107 -0.37 -4.92 -0.84
C LEU A 107 0.92 -5.68 -1.12
N THR A 108 1.94 -5.04 -1.68
CA THR A 108 3.28 -5.65 -1.86
C THR A 108 3.88 -5.99 -0.50
N LEU A 109 3.83 -5.07 0.46
CA LEU A 109 4.32 -5.33 1.82
C LEU A 109 3.52 -6.44 2.51
N LEU A 110 2.21 -6.44 2.34
CA LEU A 110 1.35 -7.49 2.89
C LEU A 110 1.66 -8.86 2.28
N ALA A 111 1.88 -8.90 0.96
CA ALA A 111 2.29 -10.10 0.23
C ALA A 111 3.62 -10.66 0.72
N ASP A 112 4.63 -9.81 0.84
CA ASP A 112 5.96 -10.18 1.34
C ASP A 112 5.87 -10.78 2.75
N ARG A 113 5.03 -10.21 3.61
CA ARG A 113 4.83 -10.70 4.99
C ARG A 113 4.09 -12.03 5.04
N CYS A 114 3.16 -12.27 4.11
CA CYS A 114 2.42 -13.52 4.04
C CYS A 114 3.33 -14.69 3.62
N GLY A 115 4.39 -14.44 2.85
CA GLY A 115 5.34 -15.47 2.40
C GLY A 115 4.71 -16.60 1.58
N ALA A 116 3.50 -16.38 1.06
CA ALA A 116 2.72 -17.33 0.28
C ALA A 116 2.60 -16.84 -1.17
N ALA A 117 2.27 -17.73 -2.10
CA ALA A 117 1.97 -17.38 -3.49
C ALA A 117 0.64 -16.59 -3.53
N VAL A 118 0.74 -15.27 -3.39
CA VAL A 118 -0.38 -14.33 -3.47
C VAL A 118 -0.28 -13.51 -4.74
N TRP A 119 -1.41 -12.99 -5.22
CA TRP A 119 -1.46 -12.24 -6.46
C TRP A 119 -2.00 -10.83 -6.23
N ILE A 120 -1.35 -9.82 -6.80
CA ILE A 120 -1.78 -8.42 -6.78
C ILE A 120 -2.23 -8.02 -8.18
N GLY A 121 -3.49 -7.60 -8.31
CA GLY A 121 -4.03 -7.03 -9.54
C GLY A 121 -4.58 -5.62 -9.32
N ARG A 122 -4.65 -4.83 -10.39
CA ARG A 122 -5.42 -3.58 -10.39
C ARG A 122 -6.90 -3.90 -10.59
N GLU A 123 -7.77 -3.20 -9.85
CA GLU A 123 -9.24 -3.29 -10.03
C GLU A 123 -9.74 -2.54 -11.27
#